data_AF-A0A6G4MJI3-F1
#
_entry.id   AF-A0A6G4MJI3-F1
#
_cell.length_a   1.000
_cell.length_b   1.000
_cell.length_c   1.000
_cell.angle_alpha   90.00
_cell.angle_beta   90.00
_cell.angle_gamma   90.00
#
_symmetry.space_group_name_H-M   'P 1'
#
loop_
_entity.id
_entity.type
_entity.pdbx_description
1 polymer ?
#
loop_
_entity_poly.entity_id
_entity_poly.type
_entity_poly.pdbx_seq_one_letter_code
_entity_poly.pdbx_strand_id
1 'polypeptide(L)' 'MMSFNKEDQQDEALAFLLAVATVESGDAGAFRKRVTEYMTKAYGGDTSKMTMQEQGRAEAVSKLYARADNIYHRIK' A
#
# COMPACT_ATOMS: atom_id res chain seq x y z
N MET A 1 16.55 20.97 10.62
CA MET A 1 16.63 19.63 10.03
C MET A 1 15.43 18.84 10.53
N MET A 2 14.43 18.60 9.67
CA MET A 2 13.37 17.63 10.01
C MET A 2 14.03 16.26 10.00
N SER A 3 14.11 15.61 11.17
CA SER A 3 14.49 14.21 11.27
C SER A 3 13.43 13.41 10.54
N PHE A 4 13.71 12.96 9.32
CA PHE A 4 12.86 12.00 8.64
C PHE A 4 12.74 10.76 9.52
N ASN A 5 11.50 10.40 9.89
CA ASN A 5 11.23 9.35 10.86
C ASN A 5 11.65 7.99 10.24
N LYS A 6 12.28 7.10 11.01
CA LYS A 6 12.72 5.79 10.50
C LYS A 6 11.56 4.96 9.92
N GLU A 7 10.37 5.10 10.50
CA GLU A 7 9.14 4.48 10.01
C GLU A 7 8.76 4.98 8.61
N ASP A 8 8.86 6.29 8.36
CA ASP A 8 8.58 6.86 7.04
C ASP A 8 9.55 6.33 5.96
N GLN A 9 10.81 6.07 6.32
CA GLN A 9 11.80 5.49 5.40
C GLN A 9 11.50 4.01 5.08
N GLN A 10 11.03 3.25 6.05
CA GLN A 10 10.64 1.85 5.83
C GLN A 10 9.38 1.76 4.97
N ASP A 11 8.39 2.61 5.23
CA ASP A 11 7.18 2.70 4.41
C ASP A 11 7.50 3.14 2.97
N GLU A 12 8.45 4.07 2.79
CA GLU A 12 8.93 4.47 1.47
C GLU A 12 9.59 3.30 0.72
N ALA A 13 10.46 2.54 1.39
CA ALA A 13 11.14 1.39 0.79
C ALA A 13 10.14 0.28 0.41
N LEU A 14 9.16 -0.01 1.27
CA LEU A 14 8.12 -1.00 0.99
C LEU A 14 7.21 -0.56 -0.16
N ALA A 15 6.81 0.72 -0.18
CA ALA A 15 6.04 1.28 -1.28
C ALA A 15 6.80 1.21 -2.61
N PHE A 16 8.11 1.48 -2.59
CA PHE A 16 8.97 1.34 -3.75
C PHE A 16 9.05 -0.11 -4.25
N LEU A 17 9.26 -1.08 -3.36
CA LEU A 17 9.29 -2.50 -3.73
C LEU A 17 7.97 -2.97 -4.34
N LEU A 18 6.84 -2.52 -3.79
CA LEU A 18 5.51 -2.85 -4.34
C LEU A 18 5.28 -2.21 -5.72
N ALA A 19 5.78 -1.00 -5.93
CA ALA A 19 5.73 -0.34 -7.24
C ALA A 19 6.55 -1.11 -8.29
N VAL A 20 7.77 -1.53 -7.93
CA VAL A 20 8.63 -2.38 -8.80
C VAL A 20 7.94 -3.70 -9.12
N ALA A 21 7.40 -4.39 -8.11
CA ALA A 21 6.66 -5.64 -8.32
C ALA A 21 5.45 -5.45 -9.26
N THR A 22 4.80 -4.28 -9.23
CA THR A 22 3.71 -3.94 -10.13
C THR A 22 4.19 -3.77 -11.58
N VAL A 23 5.30 -3.04 -11.80
CA VAL A 23 5.91 -2.86 -13.13
C VAL A 23 6.33 -4.22 -13.72
N GLU A 24 6.99 -5.05 -12.93
CA GLU A 24 7.55 -6.33 -13.37
C GLU A 24 6.50 -7.46 -13.49
N SER A 25 5.24 -7.20 -13.13
CA SER A 25 4.20 -8.24 -13.06
C SER A 25 3.69 -8.75 -14.42
N GLY A 26 4.11 -8.15 -15.54
CA GLY A 26 3.63 -8.46 -16.89
C GLY A 26 2.19 -7.99 -17.19
N ASP A 27 1.33 -7.90 -16.17
CA ASP A 27 0.00 -7.28 -16.22
C ASP A 27 -0.25 -6.47 -14.93
N ALA A 28 0.19 -5.20 -14.98
CA ALA A 28 0.06 -4.27 -13.87
C ALA A 28 -1.42 -4.03 -13.47
N GLY A 29 -2.35 -4.09 -14.42
CA GLY A 29 -3.78 -3.92 -14.16
C GLY A 29 -4.34 -5.05 -13.31
N ALA A 30 -4.07 -6.29 -13.71
CA ALA A 30 -4.49 -7.48 -12.96
C ALA A 30 -3.77 -7.60 -11.61
N PHE A 31 -2.49 -7.23 -11.55
CA PHE A 31 -1.74 -7.19 -10.29
C PHE A 31 -2.36 -6.22 -9.28
N ARG A 32 -2.60 -4.97 -9.69
CA ARG A 32 -3.25 -3.95 -8.85
C ARG A 32 -4.62 -4.42 -8.34
N LYS A 33 -5.44 -5.02 -9.22
CA LYS A 33 -6.73 -5.58 -8.83
C LYS A 33 -6.59 -6.64 -7.73
N ARG A 34 -5.66 -7.59 -7.87
CA ARG A 34 -5.41 -8.63 -6.86
C ARG A 34 -4.94 -8.04 -5.53
N VAL A 35 -4.03 -7.06 -5.55
CA VAL A 35 -3.56 -6.39 -4.32
C VAL A 35 -4.73 -5.73 -3.59
N THR A 36 -5.58 -4.98 -4.29
CA THR A 36 -6.77 -4.37 -3.70
C THR A 36 -7.72 -5.43 -3.13
N GLU A 37 -7.98 -6.53 -3.85
CA GLU A 37 -8.81 -7.63 -3.35
C GLU A 37 -8.25 -8.27 -2.07
N TYR A 38 -6.94 -8.51 -2.01
CA TYR A 38 -6.32 -9.06 -0.80
C TYR A 38 -6.33 -8.07 0.36
N MET A 39 -6.15 -6.78 0.10
CA MET A 39 -6.31 -5.74 1.12
C MET A 39 -7.73 -5.72 1.67
N THR A 40 -8.76 -5.77 0.82
CA THR A 40 -10.16 -5.84 1.27
C THR A 40 -10.45 -7.12 2.06
N LYS A 41 -9.86 -8.25 1.70
CA LYS A 41 -10.01 -9.52 2.44
C LYS A 41 -9.31 -9.48 3.81
N ALA A 42 -8.13 -8.87 3.89
CA ALA A 42 -7.33 -8.81 5.12
C ALA A 42 -7.81 -7.73 6.09
N TYR A 43 -8.32 -6.60 5.58
CA TYR A 43 -8.65 -5.41 6.36
C TYR A 43 -10.11 -4.99 6.23
N GLY A 44 -10.97 -5.85 5.68
CA GLY A 44 -12.41 -5.59 5.55
C GLY A 44 -12.75 -4.52 4.51
N GLY A 45 -13.91 -4.67 3.86
CA GLY A 45 -14.53 -3.60 3.08
C GLY A 45 -15.41 -2.66 3.92
N ASP A 46 -15.81 -3.12 5.12
CA ASP A 46 -16.71 -2.42 6.04
C ASP A 46 -15.99 -2.13 7.35
N THR A 47 -15.34 -0.96 7.42
CA THR A 47 -14.57 -0.51 8.57
C THR A 47 -15.44 -0.20 9.79
N SER A 48 -16.77 -0.14 9.65
CA SER A 48 -17.71 0.16 10.75
C SER A 48 -17.79 -0.94 11.81
N LYS A 49 -17.33 -2.15 11.49
CA LYS A 49 -17.31 -3.32 12.39
C LYS A 49 -15.93 -3.60 12.99
N MET A 50 -14.95 -2.75 12.70
CA MET A 50 -13.56 -2.94 13.11
C MET A 50 -13.27 -2.24 14.43
N THR A 51 -12.37 -2.81 15.23
CA THR A 51 -11.77 -2.12 16.36
C THR A 51 -10.93 -0.93 15.87
N MET A 52 -10.72 0.07 16.73
CA MET A 52 -9.85 1.21 16.41
C MET A 52 -8.43 0.78 15.96
N GLN A 53 -7.90 -0.31 16.53
CA GLN A 53 -6.59 -0.83 16.16
C GLN A 53 -6.60 -1.44 14.74
N GLU A 54 -7.65 -2.16 14.37
CA GLU A 54 -7.81 -2.72 13.03
C GLU A 54 -8.02 -1.63 11.98
N GLN A 55 -8.80 -0.58 12.32
CA GLN A 55 -8.95 0.60 11.47
C GLN A 55 -7.62 1.29 11.21
N GLY A 56 -6.80 1.51 12.26
CA GLY A 56 -5.48 2.11 12.12
C GLY A 56 -4.54 1.28 11.22
N ARG A 57 -4.57 -0.05 11.34
CA ARG A 57 -3.80 -0.95 10.46
C ARG A 57 -4.29 -0.88 9.01
N ALA A 58 -5.60 -0.91 8.80
CA ALA A 58 -6.21 -0.79 7.48
C ALA A 58 -5.81 0.52 6.79
N GLU A 59 -5.83 1.62 7.56
CA GLU A 59 -5.45 2.94 7.06
C GLU A 59 -3.96 3.04 6.72
N ALA A 60 -3.09 2.46 7.54
CA ALA A 60 -1.64 2.42 7.28
C ALA A 60 -1.32 1.66 5.98
N VAL A 61 -1.93 0.48 5.77
CA VAL A 61 -1.73 -0.30 4.54
C VAL A 61 -2.31 0.40 3.32
N SER A 62 -3.46 1.06 3.47
CA SER A 62 -4.05 1.90 2.41
C SER A 62 -3.11 3.04 2.00
N LYS A 63 -2.50 3.73 2.96
CA LYS A 63 -1.51 4.79 2.71
C LYS A 63 -0.27 4.26 1.98
N LEU A 64 0.25 3.11 2.40
CA LEU A 64 1.39 2.46 1.75
C LEU A 64 1.08 2.09 0.30
N TYR A 65 -0.11 1.52 0.05
CA TYR A 65 -0.55 1.19 -1.30
C TYR A 65 -0.73 2.43 -2.19
N ALA A 66 -1.34 3.50 -1.66
CA ALA A 66 -1.46 4.76 -2.39
C ALA A 66 -0.08 5.36 -2.74
N ARG A 67 0.89 5.25 -1.84
CA ARG A 67 2.27 5.66 -2.09
C ARG A 67 2.93 4.81 -3.17
N ALA A 68 2.77 3.49 -3.12
CA ALA A 68 3.26 2.57 -4.14
C ALA A 68 2.65 2.89 -5.52
N ASP A 69 1.35 3.19 -5.58
CA ASP A 69 0.67 3.56 -6.83
C ASP A 69 1.24 4.86 -7.41
N ASN A 70 1.51 5.86 -6.59
CA ASN A 70 2.18 7.10 -7.02
C ASN A 70 3.59 6.85 -7.57
N ILE A 71 4.37 5.98 -6.93
CA ILE A 71 5.72 5.61 -7.41
C ILE A 71 5.60 4.85 -8.73
N TYR A 72 4.71 3.86 -8.82
CA TYR A 72 4.43 3.10 -10.04
C TYR A 72 4.15 4.02 -11.23
N HIS A 73 3.30 5.04 -11.06
CA HIS A 73 3.00 6.00 -12.12
C HIS A 73 4.21 6.84 -12.57
N ARG A 74 5.26 6.96 -11.75
CA ARG A 74 6.50 7.66 -12.08
C ARG A 74 7.55 6.78 -12.75
N ILE A 75 7.52 5.46 -12.49
CA ILE A 75 8.56 4.53 -12.96
C ILE A 75 8.11 3.63 -14.13
N LYS A 76 6.82 3.66 -14.50
CA LYS A 76 6.26 2.90 -15.63
C LYS A 76 6.46 3.59 -16.97
#